data_AF-A0A9X6KKE4-F1
#
_entry.id   AF-A0A9X6KKE4-F1
#
_cell.length_a   1.000
_cell.length_b   1.000
_cell.length_c   1.000
_cell.angle_alpha   90.00
_cell.angle_beta   90.00
_cell.angle_gamma   90.00
#
_symmetry.space_group_name_H-M   'P 1'
#
loop_
_entity.id
_entity.type
_entity.pdbx_description
1 polymer ?
#
loop_
_entity_poly.entity_id
_entity_poly.type
_entity_poly.pdbx_seq_one_letter_code
_entity_poly.pdbx_strand_id
1 'polypeptide(L)' 'MLRDKKIKQSELAVTINRAPSTVSEYVNGTGSPGVSALTAIARALDIPIDSLMKADEEVENM' A
#
# COMPACT_ATOMS: atom_id res chain seq x y z
N MET A 1 2.56 4.91 -6.70
CA MET A 1 1.34 4.48 -5.98
C MET A 1 0.61 5.59 -5.25
N LEU A 2 1.11 6.16 -4.15
CA LEU A 2 0.35 7.19 -3.40
C LEU A 2 0.44 8.61 -4.00
N ARG A 3 1.58 8.94 -4.62
CA ARG A 3 1.78 10.24 -5.26
C ARG A 3 0.86 10.44 -6.47
N ASP A 4 0.59 9.36 -7.19
CA ASP A 4 -0.25 9.36 -8.40
C ASP A 4 -1.73 9.57 -8.05
N LYS A 5 -2.16 9.08 -6.87
CA LYS A 5 -3.54 9.21 -6.37
C LYS A 5 -3.74 10.42 -5.43
N LYS A 6 -2.70 11.23 -5.19
CA LYS A 6 -2.71 12.42 -4.28
C LYS A 6 -3.24 12.14 -2.86
N ILE A 7 -3.20 10.89 -2.40
CA ILE A 7 -3.61 10.50 -1.04
C ILE A 7 -2.43 10.66 -0.08
N LYS A 8 -2.67 11.26 1.08
CA LYS A 8 -1.67 11.34 2.17
C LYS A 8 -1.60 10.01 2.91
N GLN A 9 -0.41 9.59 3.36
CA GLN A 9 -0.26 8.35 4.16
C GLN A 9 -1.12 8.35 5.43
N SER A 10 -1.28 9.51 6.07
CA SER A 10 -2.14 9.68 7.25
C SER A 10 -3.61 9.45 6.93
N GLU A 11 -4.06 9.84 5.75
CA GLU A 11 -5.44 9.63 5.29
C GLU A 11 -5.67 8.16 4.97
N LEU A 12 -4.72 7.53 4.25
CA LEU A 12 -4.75 6.11 3.99
C LEU A 12 -4.81 5.27 5.28
N ALA A 13 -4.03 5.63 6.30
CA ALA A 13 -4.02 4.96 7.60
C ALA A 13 -5.40 4.94 8.26
N VAL A 14 -6.11 6.07 8.23
CA VAL A 14 -7.49 6.15 8.70
C VAL A 14 -8.41 5.28 7.85
N THR A 15 -8.32 5.38 6.52
CA THR A 15 -9.18 4.62 5.59
C THR A 15 -9.05 3.11 5.76
N ILE A 16 -7.82 2.59 5.93
CA ILE A 16 -7.58 1.15 6.04
C ILE A 16 -7.57 0.65 7.50
N ASN A 17 -7.88 1.53 8.46
CA ASN A 17 -7.86 1.26 9.89
C ASN A 17 -6.54 0.60 10.34
N ARG A 18 -5.43 1.31 10.10
CA ARG A 18 -4.07 0.92 10.52
C ARG A 18 -3.36 2.09 11.15
N ALA A 19 -2.35 1.78 11.98
CA ALA A 19 -1.49 2.81 12.54
C ALA A 19 -0.71 3.53 11.41
N PRO A 20 -0.45 4.84 11.53
CA PRO A 20 0.38 5.56 10.57
C PRO A 20 1.78 4.94 10.39
N SER A 21 2.36 4.39 11.46
CA SER A 21 3.64 3.66 11.41
C SER A 21 3.57 2.44 10.50
N THR A 22 2.50 1.64 10.62
CA THR A 22 2.27 0.46 9.76
C THR A 22 2.09 0.86 8.30
N VAL A 23 1.38 1.95 8.01
CA VAL A 23 1.28 2.45 6.63
C VAL A 23 2.63 2.92 6.10
N SER A 24 3.42 3.60 6.93
CA SER A 24 4.79 3.99 6.57
C SER A 24 5.65 2.77 6.24
N GLU A 25 5.55 1.69 7.02
CA GLU A 25 6.27 0.43 6.75
C GLU A 25 5.89 -0.16 5.39
N TYR A 26 4.60 -0.20 5.05
CA TYR A 26 4.13 -0.69 3.75
C TYR A 26 4.65 0.17 2.59
N VAL A 27 4.64 1.49 2.75
CA VAL A 27 5.04 2.42 1.69
C VAL A 27 6.56 2.44 1.49
N ASN A 28 7.33 2.26 2.57
CA ASN A 28 8.79 2.22 2.52
C ASN A 28 9.34 0.82 2.24
N GLY A 29 8.48 -0.21 2.12
CA GLY A 29 8.88 -1.59 1.88
C GLY A 29 9.55 -2.26 3.09
N THR A 30 9.51 -1.66 4.28
CA THR A 30 10.11 -2.23 5.50
C THR A 30 9.19 -3.20 6.22
N GLY A 31 7.94 -3.32 5.77
CA GLY A 31 6.96 -4.30 6.27
C GLY A 31 6.08 -4.80 5.13
N SER A 32 5.74 -6.09 5.16
CA SER A 32 4.90 -6.72 4.13
C SER A 32 3.42 -6.70 4.56
N PRO A 33 2.52 -6.06 3.79
CA PRO A 33 1.10 -6.09 4.07
C PRO A 33 0.53 -7.48 3.78
N GLY A 34 -0.16 -8.07 4.76
CA GLY A 34 -0.95 -9.28 4.53
C GLY A 34 -2.15 -9.03 3.60
N VAL A 35 -2.81 -10.11 3.16
CA VAL A 35 -3.95 -10.07 2.22
C VAL A 35 -5.05 -9.08 2.64
N SER A 36 -5.37 -9.00 3.94
CA SER A 36 -6.38 -8.07 4.45
C SER A 36 -5.97 -6.60 4.28
N ALA A 37 -4.69 -6.28 4.50
CA ALA A 37 -4.16 -4.94 4.31
C ALA A 37 -4.07 -4.60 2.82
N LEU A 38 -3.58 -5.52 1.98
CA LEU A 38 -3.56 -5.37 0.52
C LEU A 38 -4.96 -5.09 -0.05
N THR A 39 -5.96 -5.85 0.39
CA THR A 39 -7.35 -5.65 -0.02
C THR A 39 -7.88 -4.27 0.40
N ALA A 40 -7.58 -3.83 1.61
CA ALA A 40 -8.00 -2.52 2.10
C ALA A 40 -7.32 -1.38 1.34
N ILE A 41 -6.02 -1.51 1.03
CA ILE A 41 -5.25 -0.54 0.25
C ILE A 41 -5.80 -0.47 -1.18
N ALA A 42 -6.04 -1.61 -1.83
CA ALA A 42 -6.59 -1.66 -3.19
C ALA A 42 -7.94 -0.92 -3.29
N ARG A 43 -8.82 -1.15 -2.32
CA ARG A 43 -10.11 -0.44 -2.21
C ARG A 43 -9.94 1.05 -1.95
N ALA A 44 -9.05 1.44 -1.03
CA ALA A 44 -8.81 2.84 -0.70
C ALA A 44 -8.23 3.64 -1.89
N LEU A 45 -7.45 2.99 -2.75
CA LEU A 45 -6.84 3.59 -3.92
C LEU A 45 -7.69 3.44 -5.19
N ASP A 46 -8.81 2.71 -5.12
CA ASP A 46 -9.67 2.35 -6.25
C ASP A 46 -8.84 1.75 -7.41
N ILE A 47 -8.12 0.66 -7.09
CA ILE A 47 -7.31 -0.11 -8.04
C ILE A 47 -7.51 -1.62 -7.84
N PRO A 48 -7.28 -2.45 -8.87
CA PRO A 48 -7.24 -3.91 -8.72
C PRO A 48 -6.12 -4.33 -7.78
N ILE A 49 -6.37 -5.33 -6.93
CA ILE A 49 -5.38 -5.86 -5.97
C ILE A 49 -4.11 -6.38 -6.67
N ASP A 50 -4.24 -6.95 -7.87
CA ASP A 50 -3.11 -7.42 -8.68
C ASP A 50 -2.13 -6.29 -9.05
N SER A 51 -2.59 -5.04 -9.04
CA SER A 51 -1.74 -3.86 -9.25
C SER A 51 -0.81 -3.59 -8.08
N LEU A 52 -1.14 -4.09 -6.88
CA LEU A 52 -0.28 -4.04 -5.69
C LEU A 52 0.75 -5.16 -5.69
N MET A 53 0.44 -6.31 -6.27
CA MET A 53 1.31 -7.50 -6.27
C MET A 53 2.45 -7.40 -7.29
N LYS A 54 2.23 -6.70 -8.42
CA LYS A 54 3.28 -6.48 -9.42
C LYS A 54 4.45 -5.61 -8.95
N ALA A 55 4.29 -4.88 -7.84
CA ALA A 55 5.36 -4.06 -7.29
C ALA A 55 6.47 -4.89 -6.62
N ASP A 56 6.23 -6.16 -6.28
CA ASP A 56 7.25 -7.06 -5.72
C ASP A 56 8.14 -7.71 -6.80
N GLU A 57 7.71 -7.77 -8.06
CA GLU A 57 8.47 -8.42 -9.15
C GLU A 57 9.56 -7.53 -9.79
N GLU A 58 9.53 -6.20 -9.60
CA GLU A 58 10.53 -5.29 -10.19
C GLU A 58 11.81 -5.11 -9.33
N VAL A 59 11.92 -5.76 -8.17
CA VAL A 59 13.10 -5.63 -7.29
C VAL A 59 14.20 -6.68 -7.58
N GLU A 60 13.97 -7.63 -8.49
CA GLU A 60 14.91 -8.75 -8.71
C GLU A 60 15.87 -8.63 -9.90
N ASN A 61 15.97 -7.45 -10.55
CA ASN A 61 16.97 -7.20 -11.59
C ASN A 61 17.62 -5.80 -11.46
N MET A 62 18.54 -5.62 -10.51
CA MET A 62 19.57 -4.58 -10.59
C MET A 62 20.86 -5.00 -9.90
#